data_AF-A0A7S1E481-F1
#
_entry.id   AF-A0A7S1E481-F1
#
_cell.length_a   1.000
_cell.length_b   1.000
_cell.length_c   1.000
_cell.angle_alpha   90.00
_cell.angle_beta   90.00
_cell.angle_gamma   90.00
#
_symmetry.space_group_name_H-M   'P 1'
#
loop_
_entity.id
_entity.type
_entity.pdbx_description
1 polymer ?
#
loop_
_entity_poly.entity_id
_entity_poly.type
_entity_poly.pdbx_seq_one_letter_code
_entity_poly.pdbx_strand_id
1 'polypeptide(L)'
;TIPSWEEGDISRGGRQPQCMISRCLLPALVCSLVLLILEARPAGAFSSATPPLPPGVSVSPTQHFTFNHPKMSLPLSGKLFAKSLPTALRCLYHPFVYGLASGKLPKATFQNYVGQDFFFLHSFSDAYLKAGAILTQKGDSEGAAKFSTLAAGVADELNLHKTYAEKWGVDLSEVKAQDATQKYVDFLLKTASTDGVKVSTICAAMAPCMRLYAFLGTTLHRGLRGGVGGENPYGEWIETYSSPDFEGLAVTLEELLDRYAAEEHATLQDLAPPFETAMSMEYAFFDQQPGISLTVPSVSPRVFAVDFDQTLTEGDTSAVISELATNALPTQEEKKQRKEAWDELASSFYKRYEDKVSSLLPTECHASFNPSALRDFFTEMSKFDKESLKPVEDGKFLAGLTPAALRGAAPSVSLLASSLSTLRLAASKSASLHVVSVNWSKDLIREVLSSSPPFELISPSLVFEGGVSTGRLAEGGPSGGR
;
A
#
# COMPACT_ATOMS: atom_id res chain seq x y z
N THR A 1 15.57 17.42 2.04
CA THR A 1 15.80 18.71 1.36
C THR A 1 15.41 18.53 -0.10
N ILE A 2 14.36 19.21 -0.55
CA ILE A 2 13.73 19.05 -1.88
C ILE A 2 14.19 20.22 -2.77
N PRO A 3 14.74 20.01 -3.97
CA PRO A 3 14.83 21.06 -4.97
C PRO A 3 13.55 21.11 -5.82
N SER A 4 13.10 22.34 -6.07
CA SER A 4 12.00 22.75 -6.95
C SER A 4 12.17 22.26 -8.39
N TRP A 5 11.09 21.79 -8.99
CA TRP A 5 10.98 21.48 -10.41
C TRP A 5 10.35 22.68 -11.13
N GLU A 6 11.05 23.22 -12.13
CA GLU A 6 10.52 24.21 -13.07
C GLU A 6 9.78 23.50 -14.22
N GLU A 7 8.65 24.11 -14.63
CA GLU A 7 7.77 23.63 -15.70
C GLU A 7 8.44 23.75 -17.08
N GLY A 8 8.53 22.62 -17.78
CA GLY A 8 8.90 22.53 -19.19
C GLY A 8 7.72 22.00 -20.01
N ASP A 9 7.23 22.87 -20.90
CA ASP A 9 6.25 22.70 -21.97
C ASP A 9 6.14 21.27 -22.58
N ILE A 10 4.96 20.64 -22.50
CA ILE A 10 4.61 19.45 -23.28
C ILE A 10 3.36 19.75 -24.11
N SER A 11 3.58 20.31 -25.29
CA SER A 11 2.65 20.21 -26.40
C SER A 11 3.29 19.37 -27.53
N ARG A 12 2.51 18.39 -28.01
CA ARG A 12 2.75 17.48 -29.17
C ARG A 12 3.64 16.24 -28.93
N GLY A 13 3.01 15.07 -28.95
CA GLY A 13 3.67 13.79 -29.19
C GLY A 13 2.77 12.60 -28.88
N GLY A 14 2.55 11.71 -29.84
CA GLY A 14 1.54 10.64 -29.82
C GLY A 14 1.56 9.72 -28.59
N ARG A 15 0.36 9.37 -28.11
CA ARG A 15 0.14 8.33 -27.10
C ARG A 15 0.66 7.00 -27.64
N GLN A 16 1.75 6.48 -27.08
CA GLN A 16 2.14 5.09 -27.26
C GLN A 16 1.44 4.22 -26.21
N PRO A 17 0.96 3.01 -26.55
CA PRO A 17 0.42 2.08 -25.57
C PRO A 17 1.57 1.57 -24.69
N GLN A 18 1.54 1.92 -23.40
CA GLN A 18 2.46 1.37 -22.40
C GLN A 18 2.18 -0.12 -22.23
N CYS A 19 3.20 -0.95 -22.45
CA CYS A 19 3.12 -2.39 -22.34
C CYS A 19 2.89 -2.77 -20.86
N MET A 20 1.78 -3.44 -20.60
CA MET A 20 1.23 -3.63 -19.25
C MET A 20 1.83 -4.84 -18.52
N ILE A 21 3.12 -5.16 -18.75
CA ILE A 21 3.58 -6.54 -18.57
C ILE A 21 3.76 -7.01 -17.10
N SER A 22 4.09 -6.10 -16.19
CA SER A 22 4.53 -6.46 -14.84
C SER A 22 3.49 -6.34 -13.70
N ARG A 23 2.19 -6.27 -13.99
CA ARG A 23 1.15 -5.85 -13.01
C ARG A 23 0.72 -6.89 -11.95
N CYS A 24 1.55 -7.87 -11.63
CA CYS A 24 1.03 -9.10 -11.04
C CYS A 24 1.83 -9.62 -9.83
N LEU A 25 1.11 -9.64 -8.69
CA LEU A 25 1.34 -10.40 -7.46
C LEU A 25 2.59 -10.11 -6.59
N LEU A 26 3.68 -9.53 -7.07
CA LEU A 26 4.84 -9.30 -6.20
C LEU A 26 4.67 -8.22 -5.12
N PRO A 27 3.98 -7.07 -5.28
CA PRO A 27 3.94 -6.08 -4.20
C PRO A 27 3.19 -6.55 -2.94
N ALA A 28 2.09 -7.29 -3.10
CA ALA A 28 1.28 -7.81 -1.98
C ALA A 28 1.88 -9.09 -1.37
N LEU A 29 2.45 -9.98 -2.19
CA LEU A 29 3.13 -11.17 -1.69
C LEU A 29 4.51 -10.86 -1.14
N VAL A 30 5.33 -9.98 -1.72
CA VAL A 30 6.66 -9.62 -1.18
C VAL A 30 6.52 -8.92 0.16
N CYS A 31 5.55 -8.02 0.35
CA CYS A 31 5.25 -7.48 1.68
C CYS A 31 4.84 -8.57 2.70
N SER A 32 4.10 -9.60 2.27
CA SER A 32 3.68 -10.72 3.12
C SER A 32 4.78 -11.79 3.32
N LEU A 33 5.65 -12.00 2.33
CA LEU A 33 6.73 -13.00 2.32
C LEU A 33 7.95 -12.49 3.08
N VAL A 34 8.25 -11.18 3.00
CA VAL A 34 9.29 -10.53 3.81
C VAL A 34 8.96 -10.61 5.30
N LEU A 35 7.67 -10.58 5.68
CA LEU A 35 7.22 -10.86 7.06
C LEU A 35 7.36 -12.34 7.44
N LEU A 36 7.03 -13.28 6.55
CA LEU A 36 7.10 -14.73 6.81
C LEU A 36 8.52 -15.28 6.99
N ILE A 37 9.52 -14.73 6.27
CA ILE A 37 10.92 -15.20 6.39
C ILE A 37 11.55 -14.80 7.74
N LEU A 38 10.96 -13.83 8.47
CA LEU A 38 11.45 -13.37 9.77
C LEU A 38 10.92 -14.19 10.97
N GLU A 39 9.85 -14.97 10.82
CA GLU A 39 9.21 -15.70 11.93
C GLU A 39 9.67 -17.17 12.09
N ALA A 40 10.57 -17.68 11.25
CA ALA A 40 11.01 -19.07 11.37
C ALA A 40 12.06 -19.27 12.48
N ARG A 41 11.63 -19.49 13.75
CA ARG A 41 12.40 -20.20 14.81
C ARG A 41 11.51 -20.62 16.01
N PRO A 42 11.96 -21.59 16.83
CA PRO A 42 12.13 -23.02 16.61
C PRO A 42 10.97 -23.85 17.21
N ALA A 43 10.92 -25.14 16.89
CA ALA A 43 9.90 -26.09 17.32
C ALA A 43 9.72 -26.19 18.85
N GLY A 44 8.47 -26.12 19.31
CA GLY A 44 8.03 -26.45 20.66
C GLY A 44 6.54 -26.76 20.66
N ALA A 45 6.19 -28.02 20.92
CA ALA A 45 4.85 -28.59 20.78
C ALA A 45 3.87 -28.07 21.85
N PHE A 46 2.61 -27.81 21.48
CA PHE A 46 1.47 -27.91 22.40
C PHE A 46 0.16 -28.30 21.68
N SER A 47 -0.67 -28.99 22.46
CA SER A 47 -1.71 -29.95 22.10
C SER A 47 -3.00 -29.36 21.57
N SER A 48 -3.64 -30.09 20.65
CA SER A 48 -4.94 -29.84 20.06
C SER A 48 -6.10 -30.18 21.01
N ALA A 49 -6.97 -29.21 21.30
CA ALA A 49 -8.38 -29.44 21.61
C ALA A 49 -9.16 -28.11 21.54
N THR A 50 -9.89 -27.89 20.44
CA THR A 50 -10.90 -26.83 20.31
C THR A 50 -12.29 -27.40 20.63
N PRO A 51 -13.13 -26.73 21.44
CA PRO A 51 -14.54 -27.09 21.56
C PRO A 51 -15.34 -26.53 20.37
N PRO A 52 -16.49 -27.14 20.02
CA PRO A 52 -17.27 -26.75 18.85
C PRO A 52 -18.09 -25.47 19.09
N LEU A 53 -18.28 -24.70 18.02
CA LEU A 53 -19.13 -23.49 17.96
C LEU A 53 -20.64 -23.84 18.13
N PRO A 54 -21.46 -22.93 18.70
CA PRO A 54 -22.90 -23.12 18.77
C PRO A 54 -23.58 -22.93 17.40
N PRO A 55 -24.64 -23.69 17.10
CA PRO A 55 -25.35 -23.59 15.83
C PRO A 55 -26.29 -22.37 15.81
N GLY A 56 -26.22 -21.51 14.78
CA GLY A 56 -27.26 -20.49 14.55
C GLY A 56 -26.94 -19.25 13.72
N VAL A 57 -25.70 -19.02 13.27
CA VAL A 57 -25.38 -17.82 12.48
C VAL A 57 -25.23 -18.16 11.00
N SER A 58 -26.26 -17.83 10.23
CA SER A 58 -26.22 -17.79 8.76
C SER A 58 -25.50 -16.51 8.34
N VAL A 59 -24.22 -16.61 7.97
CA VAL A 59 -23.49 -15.52 7.31
C VAL A 59 -23.61 -15.74 5.80
N SER A 60 -24.19 -14.78 5.09
CA SER A 60 -24.28 -14.79 3.62
C SER A 60 -22.87 -14.75 3.01
N PRO A 61 -22.48 -15.72 2.15
CA PRO A 61 -21.14 -15.81 1.61
C PRO A 61 -21.05 -15.10 0.26
N THR A 62 -20.77 -13.79 0.26
CA THR A 62 -20.31 -13.10 -0.96
C THR A 62 -19.68 -11.74 -0.62
N GLN A 63 -18.44 -11.78 -0.14
CA GLN A 63 -17.48 -10.73 -0.48
C GLN A 63 -16.40 -11.40 -1.32
N HIS A 64 -16.58 -11.35 -2.63
CA HIS A 64 -15.57 -11.79 -3.58
C HIS A 64 -14.27 -11.04 -3.31
N PHE A 65 -13.18 -11.77 -3.07
CA PHE A 65 -11.82 -11.24 -3.18
C PHE A 65 -11.61 -10.82 -4.64
N THR A 66 -11.91 -9.57 -4.97
CA THR A 66 -11.52 -8.98 -6.24
C THR A 66 -10.04 -8.64 -6.15
N PHE A 67 -9.20 -9.46 -6.79
CA PHE A 67 -7.88 -9.02 -7.22
C PHE A 67 -8.10 -7.96 -8.30
N ASN A 68 -8.26 -6.72 -7.87
CA ASN A 68 -8.47 -5.59 -8.73
C ASN A 68 -7.17 -5.30 -9.49
N HIS A 69 -7.09 -5.63 -10.78
CA HIS A 69 -6.47 -4.83 -11.86
C HIS A 69 -6.81 -5.49 -13.20
N PRO A 70 -7.43 -4.75 -14.15
CA PRO A 70 -6.80 -3.60 -14.81
C PRO A 70 -7.64 -2.29 -14.80
N LYS A 71 -6.94 -1.14 -14.89
CA LYS A 71 -7.47 0.23 -15.11
C LYS A 71 -8.45 0.87 -14.09
N MET A 72 -8.36 0.55 -12.81
CA MET A 72 -8.78 1.55 -11.81
C MET A 72 -7.54 2.32 -11.39
N SER A 73 -7.32 3.51 -11.96
CA SER A 73 -6.50 4.49 -11.26
C SER A 73 -7.15 4.68 -9.89
N LEU A 74 -6.39 4.57 -8.81
CA LEU A 74 -6.90 4.87 -7.48
C LEU A 74 -7.71 6.19 -7.53
N PRO A 75 -8.87 6.25 -6.86
CA PRO A 75 -9.55 7.52 -6.62
C PRO A 75 -8.57 8.53 -6.02
N LEU A 76 -8.89 9.83 -6.09
CA LEU A 76 -7.97 10.85 -5.63
C LEU A 76 -7.65 10.69 -4.14
N SER A 77 -8.65 10.35 -3.33
CA SER A 77 -8.54 9.92 -1.94
C SER A 77 -7.51 8.80 -1.75
N GLY A 78 -7.62 7.72 -2.52
CA GLY A 78 -6.69 6.59 -2.51
C GLY A 78 -5.26 6.99 -2.90
N LYS A 79 -5.09 7.90 -3.87
CA LYS A 79 -3.76 8.44 -4.23
C LYS A 79 -3.15 9.28 -3.10
N LEU A 80 -3.95 10.09 -2.42
CA LEU A 80 -3.52 10.89 -1.26
C LEU A 80 -3.06 10.00 -0.11
N PHE A 81 -3.83 8.96 0.22
CA PHE A 81 -3.44 8.02 1.26
C PHE A 81 -2.21 7.19 0.86
N ALA A 82 -2.13 6.72 -0.39
CA ALA A 82 -0.95 6.01 -0.89
C ALA A 82 0.33 6.85 -0.78
N LYS A 83 0.26 8.16 -1.08
CA LYS A 83 1.38 9.09 -0.88
C LYS A 83 1.77 9.25 0.60
N SER A 84 0.79 9.12 1.49
CA SER A 84 0.96 9.23 2.95
C SER A 84 1.24 7.90 3.66
N LEU A 85 1.29 6.78 2.92
CA LEU A 85 1.54 5.45 3.47
C LEU A 85 2.81 5.37 4.32
N PRO A 86 3.94 6.03 3.98
CA PRO A 86 5.10 6.06 4.86
C PRO A 86 4.79 6.62 6.26
N THR A 87 3.95 7.66 6.35
CA THR A 87 3.51 8.23 7.64
C THR A 87 2.54 7.30 8.35
N ALA A 88 1.60 6.67 7.63
CA ALA A 88 0.68 5.69 8.21
C ALA A 88 1.43 4.48 8.82
N LEU A 89 2.48 3.99 8.13
CA LEU A 89 3.36 2.95 8.66
C LEU A 89 4.16 3.43 9.88
N ARG A 90 4.61 4.69 9.90
CA ARG A 90 5.25 5.27 11.10
C ARG A 90 4.28 5.33 12.28
N CYS A 91 3.00 5.62 12.05
CA CYS A 91 1.96 5.55 13.09
C CYS A 91 1.73 4.11 13.55
N LEU A 92 1.64 3.14 12.63
CA LEU A 92 1.47 1.72 12.96
C LEU A 92 2.59 1.19 13.87
N TYR A 93 3.84 1.58 13.56
CA TYR A 93 5.01 1.24 14.36
C TYR A 93 5.35 2.32 15.41
N HIS A 94 4.40 3.20 15.75
CA HIS A 94 4.60 4.15 16.84
C HIS A 94 4.54 3.40 18.18
N PRO A 95 5.38 3.73 19.18
CA PRO A 95 5.36 3.11 20.51
C PRO A 95 3.97 3.07 21.17
N PHE A 96 3.14 4.10 20.94
CA PHE A 96 1.74 4.14 21.40
C PHE A 96 0.91 3.01 20.78
N VAL A 97 0.85 2.93 19.45
CA VAL A 97 0.05 1.94 18.70
C VAL A 97 0.57 0.51 18.93
N TYR A 98 1.89 0.34 19.00
CA TYR A 98 2.51 -0.92 19.41
C TYR A 98 2.09 -1.31 20.84
N GLY A 99 1.97 -0.34 21.75
CA GLY A 99 1.47 -0.55 23.10
C GLY A 99 0.02 -1.05 23.13
N LEU A 100 -0.86 -0.48 22.29
CA LEU A 100 -2.23 -0.96 22.12
C LEU A 100 -2.24 -2.41 21.63
N ALA A 101 -1.50 -2.69 20.56
CA ALA A 101 -1.42 -4.02 19.96
C ALA A 101 -0.90 -5.07 20.96
N SER A 102 0.14 -4.74 21.72
CA SER A 102 0.76 -5.67 22.66
C SER A 102 0.06 -5.77 24.02
N GLY A 103 -0.93 -4.91 24.30
CA GLY A 103 -1.57 -4.80 25.61
C GLY A 103 -0.69 -4.18 26.71
N LYS A 104 0.46 -3.62 26.35
CA LYS A 104 1.49 -3.11 27.28
C LYS A 104 1.51 -1.59 27.40
N LEU A 105 0.61 -0.88 26.73
CA LEU A 105 0.47 0.55 26.92
C LEU A 105 0.14 0.84 28.41
N PRO A 106 0.73 1.86 29.05
CA PRO A 106 0.29 2.24 30.38
C PRO A 106 -1.15 2.76 30.35
N LYS A 107 -1.98 2.33 31.30
CA LYS A 107 -3.38 2.79 31.39
C LYS A 107 -3.50 4.32 31.42
N ALA A 108 -2.62 4.99 32.18
CA ALA A 108 -2.57 6.45 32.27
C ALA A 108 -2.30 7.15 30.92
N THR A 109 -1.47 6.55 30.08
CA THR A 109 -1.21 7.06 28.73
C THR A 109 -2.46 6.97 27.87
N PHE A 110 -3.16 5.84 27.93
CA PHE A 110 -4.40 5.65 27.17
C PHE A 110 -5.53 6.57 27.66
N GLN A 111 -5.66 6.75 28.97
CA GLN A 111 -6.57 7.72 29.58
C GLN A 111 -6.30 9.15 29.08
N ASN A 112 -5.03 9.57 29.03
CA ASN A 112 -4.66 10.87 28.48
C ASN A 112 -5.07 10.99 27.00
N TYR A 113 -4.78 9.96 26.20
CA TYR A 113 -5.15 9.89 24.79
C TYR A 113 -6.65 10.08 24.59
N VAL A 114 -7.51 9.34 25.31
CA VAL A 114 -8.97 9.45 25.23
C VAL A 114 -9.44 10.86 25.61
N GLY A 115 -8.83 11.45 26.65
CA GLY A 115 -9.12 12.83 27.03
C GLY A 115 -8.78 13.83 25.92
N GLN A 116 -7.60 13.69 25.31
CA GLN A 116 -7.20 14.57 24.20
C GLN A 116 -8.10 14.38 22.97
N ASP A 117 -8.52 13.15 22.69
CA ASP A 117 -9.36 12.83 21.54
C ASP A 117 -10.78 13.38 21.70
N PHE A 118 -11.30 13.39 22.93
CA PHE A 118 -12.56 14.08 23.25
C PHE A 118 -12.53 15.57 22.84
N PHE A 119 -11.42 16.28 23.09
CA PHE A 119 -11.25 17.67 22.63
C PHE A 119 -11.20 17.79 21.10
N PHE A 120 -10.49 16.88 20.45
CA PHE A 120 -10.32 16.86 19.01
C PHE A 120 -11.64 16.64 18.25
N LEU A 121 -12.44 15.67 18.70
CA LEU A 121 -13.70 15.29 18.05
C LEU A 121 -14.72 16.43 17.97
N HIS A 122 -14.75 17.34 18.93
CA HIS A 122 -15.60 18.54 18.84
C HIS A 122 -15.29 19.37 17.60
N SER A 123 -14.00 19.63 17.32
CA SER A 123 -13.57 20.38 16.14
C SER A 123 -13.80 19.61 14.84
N PHE A 124 -13.75 18.28 14.90
CA PHE A 124 -14.07 17.41 13.77
C PHE A 124 -15.56 17.53 13.39
N SER A 125 -16.46 17.52 14.38
CA SER A 125 -17.89 17.78 14.17
C SER A 125 -18.14 19.17 13.57
N ASP A 126 -17.48 20.21 14.09
CA ASP A 126 -17.65 21.58 13.57
C ASP A 126 -17.21 21.71 12.10
N ALA A 127 -16.13 21.04 11.71
CA ALA A 127 -15.67 21.01 10.32
C ALA A 127 -16.67 20.31 9.39
N TYR A 128 -17.28 19.20 9.81
CA TYR A 128 -18.36 18.54 9.05
C TYR A 128 -19.59 19.43 8.90
N LEU A 129 -20.03 20.08 9.98
CA LEU A 129 -21.17 20.99 9.94
C LEU A 129 -20.89 22.18 9.01
N LYS A 130 -19.67 22.70 9.01
CA LYS A 130 -19.25 23.77 8.10
C LYS A 130 -19.28 23.34 6.63
N ALA A 131 -18.78 22.14 6.31
CA ALA A 131 -18.87 21.57 4.97
C ALA A 131 -20.34 21.39 4.53
N GLY A 132 -21.18 20.81 5.40
CA GLY A 132 -22.62 20.65 5.15
C GLY A 132 -23.35 21.99 4.96
N ALA A 133 -22.96 23.04 5.68
CA ALA A 133 -23.52 24.38 5.51
C ALA A 133 -23.14 25.00 4.17
N ILE A 134 -21.89 24.85 3.72
CA ILE A 134 -21.44 25.29 2.39
C ILE A 134 -22.25 24.59 1.30
N LEU A 135 -22.46 23.28 1.42
CA LEU A 135 -23.21 22.49 0.44
C LEU A 135 -24.70 22.85 0.42
N THR A 136 -25.29 23.12 1.59
CA THR A 136 -26.66 23.62 1.69
C THR A 136 -26.82 24.94 0.91
N GLN A 137 -25.86 25.86 1.05
CA GLN A 137 -25.87 27.14 0.30
C GLN A 137 -25.71 26.93 -1.21
N LYS A 138 -24.97 25.89 -1.64
CA LYS A 138 -24.82 25.49 -3.04
C LYS A 138 -26.02 24.68 -3.57
N GLY A 139 -27.00 24.33 -2.73
CA GLY A 139 -28.17 23.54 -3.10
C GLY A 139 -27.94 22.02 -3.18
N ASP A 140 -26.82 21.52 -2.65
CA ASP A 140 -26.49 20.09 -2.63
C ASP A 140 -26.95 19.44 -1.30
N SER A 141 -28.23 19.09 -1.25
CA SER A 141 -28.87 18.50 -0.06
C SER A 141 -28.37 17.09 0.24
N GLU A 142 -27.99 16.31 -0.77
CA GLU A 142 -27.46 14.95 -0.59
C GLU A 142 -26.10 15.00 0.12
N GLY A 143 -25.19 15.85 -0.38
CA GLY A 143 -23.90 16.09 0.25
C GLY A 143 -24.02 16.58 1.69
N ALA A 144 -24.88 17.59 1.90
CA ALA A 144 -25.14 18.13 3.23
C ALA A 144 -25.71 17.07 4.21
N ALA A 145 -26.57 16.18 3.73
CA ALA A 145 -27.10 15.07 4.53
C ALA A 145 -26.00 14.07 4.92
N LYS A 146 -25.10 13.70 3.99
CA LYS A 146 -23.96 12.82 4.30
C LYS A 146 -23.04 13.42 5.37
N PHE A 147 -22.72 14.72 5.29
CA PHE A 147 -21.96 15.40 6.35
C PHE A 147 -22.70 15.46 7.68
N SER A 148 -24.03 15.59 7.66
CA SER A 148 -24.84 15.55 8.88
C SER A 148 -24.80 14.17 9.53
N THR A 149 -24.84 13.09 8.74
CA THR A 149 -24.65 11.72 9.24
C THR A 149 -23.25 11.51 9.82
N LEU A 150 -22.21 12.01 9.16
CA LEU A 150 -20.84 11.95 9.69
C LEU A 150 -20.70 12.71 11.02
N ALA A 151 -21.30 13.91 11.13
CA ALA A 151 -21.32 14.68 12.38
C ALA A 151 -22.12 13.97 13.49
N ALA A 152 -23.22 13.29 13.15
CA ALA A 152 -23.96 12.46 14.10
C ALA A 152 -23.12 11.28 14.62
N GLY A 153 -22.36 10.62 13.74
CA GLY A 153 -21.43 9.56 14.15
C GLY A 153 -20.35 10.05 15.12
N VAL A 154 -19.86 11.28 14.96
CA VAL A 154 -18.95 11.91 15.95
C VAL A 154 -19.63 12.11 17.30
N ALA A 155 -20.91 12.51 17.32
CA ALA A 155 -21.66 12.66 18.56
C ALA A 155 -21.88 11.32 19.29
N ASP A 156 -22.11 10.24 18.53
CA ASP A 156 -22.20 8.89 19.07
C ASP A 156 -20.86 8.43 19.66
N GLU A 157 -19.74 8.68 18.96
CA GLU A 157 -18.39 8.38 19.46
C GLU A 157 -18.06 9.19 20.73
N LEU A 158 -18.40 10.48 20.77
CA LEU A 158 -18.24 11.30 21.97
C LEU A 158 -19.04 10.76 23.17
N ASN A 159 -20.20 10.14 22.94
CA ASN A 159 -20.97 9.49 24.00
C ASN A 159 -20.35 8.16 24.45
N LEU A 160 -19.79 7.38 23.51
CA LEU A 160 -18.98 6.20 23.83
C LEU A 160 -17.75 6.59 24.66
N HIS A 161 -17.04 7.65 24.28
CA HIS A 161 -15.89 8.17 25.00
C HIS A 161 -16.22 8.59 26.43
N LYS A 162 -17.40 9.17 26.68
CA LYS A 162 -17.85 9.44 28.06
C LYS A 162 -18.02 8.15 28.86
N THR A 163 -18.64 7.14 28.26
CA THR A 163 -18.82 5.82 28.89
C THR A 163 -17.48 5.14 29.18
N TYR A 164 -16.52 5.25 28.26
CA TYR A 164 -15.16 4.74 28.45
C TYR A 164 -14.35 5.54 29.45
N ALA A 165 -14.46 6.87 29.42
CA ALA A 165 -13.84 7.75 30.38
C ALA A 165 -14.29 7.39 31.80
N GLU A 166 -15.59 7.14 32.02
CA GLU A 166 -16.11 6.63 33.28
C GLU A 166 -15.53 5.26 33.65
N LYS A 167 -15.57 4.28 32.73
CA LYS A 167 -15.01 2.93 32.92
C LYS A 167 -13.51 2.97 33.26
N TRP A 168 -12.79 3.93 32.69
CA TRP A 168 -11.36 4.05 32.87
C TRP A 168 -10.97 5.00 33.99
N GLY A 169 -11.86 5.84 34.50
CA GLY A 169 -11.57 6.80 35.56
C GLY A 169 -10.92 8.10 35.06
N VAL A 170 -11.35 8.58 33.89
CA VAL A 170 -10.94 9.87 33.30
C VAL A 170 -12.03 10.90 33.56
N ASP A 171 -11.69 11.99 34.24
CA ASP A 171 -12.57 13.15 34.31
C ASP A 171 -12.34 14.04 33.09
N LEU A 172 -13.24 13.93 32.11
CA LEU A 172 -13.18 14.73 30.87
C LEU A 172 -13.30 16.24 31.12
N SER A 173 -13.83 16.68 32.26
CA SER A 173 -13.98 18.11 32.58
C SER A 173 -12.66 18.78 32.98
N GLU A 174 -11.68 18.00 33.44
CA GLU A 174 -10.37 18.51 33.85
C GLU A 174 -9.31 18.42 32.74
N VAL A 175 -9.62 17.69 31.66
CA VAL A 175 -8.68 17.52 30.56
C VAL A 175 -8.46 18.89 29.89
N LYS A 176 -7.21 19.21 29.56
CA LYS A 176 -6.85 20.40 28.77
C LYS A 176 -6.16 19.94 27.50
N ALA A 177 -6.47 20.60 26.39
CA ALA A 177 -5.79 20.33 25.12
C ALA A 177 -4.28 20.54 25.27
N GLN A 178 -3.52 19.52 24.91
CA GLN A 178 -2.07 19.56 24.79
C GLN A 178 -1.66 20.18 23.45
N ASP A 179 -0.39 20.58 23.34
CA ASP A 179 0.10 21.36 22.19
C ASP A 179 -0.16 20.70 20.83
N ALA A 180 -0.03 19.37 20.69
CA ALA A 180 -0.27 18.71 19.41
C ALA A 180 -1.77 18.63 19.10
N THR A 181 -2.60 18.32 20.11
CA THR A 181 -4.06 18.36 20.00
C THR A 181 -4.55 19.75 19.59
N GLN A 182 -4.09 20.81 20.26
CA GLN A 182 -4.51 22.17 19.98
C GLN A 182 -4.10 22.60 18.57
N LYS A 183 -2.87 22.28 18.14
CA LYS A 183 -2.42 22.57 16.77
C LYS A 183 -3.28 21.88 15.72
N TYR A 184 -3.71 20.65 15.98
CA TYR A 184 -4.55 19.91 15.04
C TYR A 184 -5.98 20.50 14.99
N VAL A 185 -6.56 20.80 16.15
CA VAL A 185 -7.84 21.52 16.27
C VAL A 185 -7.79 22.85 15.50
N ASP A 186 -6.77 23.67 15.76
CA ASP A 186 -6.59 24.97 15.10
C ASP A 186 -6.48 24.82 13.59
N PHE A 187 -5.76 23.80 13.11
CA PHE A 187 -5.63 23.51 11.69
C PHE A 187 -6.96 23.14 11.03
N LEU A 188 -7.75 22.26 11.65
CA LEU A 188 -9.06 21.86 11.11
C LEU A 188 -10.03 23.04 11.07
N LEU A 189 -10.16 23.76 12.18
CA LEU A 189 -11.06 24.91 12.29
C LEU A 189 -10.65 26.03 11.34
N LYS A 190 -9.34 26.33 11.24
CA LYS A 190 -8.82 27.34 10.29
C LYS A 190 -9.09 26.93 8.85
N THR A 191 -8.83 25.67 8.49
CA THR A 191 -9.11 25.15 7.14
C THR A 191 -10.59 25.32 6.81
N ALA A 192 -11.48 24.83 7.68
CA ALA A 192 -12.93 24.88 7.46
C ALA A 192 -13.50 26.31 7.46
N SER A 193 -12.88 27.23 8.20
CA SER A 193 -13.37 28.61 8.34
C SER A 193 -12.73 29.60 7.37
N THR A 194 -11.84 29.15 6.48
CA THR A 194 -11.23 30.02 5.47
C THR A 194 -12.29 30.47 4.46
N ASP A 195 -12.39 31.77 4.22
CA ASP A 195 -13.36 32.33 3.28
C ASP A 195 -13.13 31.77 1.87
N GLY A 196 -14.21 31.27 1.26
CA GLY A 196 -14.15 30.66 -0.07
C GLY A 196 -13.48 29.28 -0.12
N VAL A 197 -13.26 28.62 1.03
CA VAL A 197 -12.68 27.27 1.06
C VAL A 197 -13.52 26.28 0.25
N LYS A 198 -12.82 25.43 -0.50
CA LYS A 198 -13.36 24.30 -1.25
C LYS A 198 -13.76 23.16 -0.31
N VAL A 199 -14.87 22.49 -0.58
CA VAL A 199 -15.32 21.36 0.24
C VAL A 199 -14.33 20.21 0.15
N SER A 200 -13.72 19.99 -1.02
CA SER A 200 -12.64 19.02 -1.20
C SER A 200 -11.42 19.28 -0.31
N THR A 201 -11.08 20.55 -0.03
CA THR A 201 -9.99 20.92 0.90
C THR A 201 -10.34 20.56 2.34
N ILE A 202 -11.60 20.77 2.77
CA ILE A 202 -12.07 20.35 4.09
C ILE A 202 -12.00 18.82 4.20
N CYS A 203 -12.54 18.10 3.22
CA CYS A 203 -12.46 16.63 3.18
C CYS A 203 -11.00 16.15 3.24
N ALA A 204 -10.08 16.77 2.50
CA ALA A 204 -8.68 16.37 2.47
C ALA A 204 -7.96 16.58 3.82
N ALA A 205 -8.37 17.58 4.61
CA ALA A 205 -7.87 17.80 5.96
C ALA A 205 -8.44 16.81 6.99
N MET A 206 -9.62 16.25 6.74
CA MET A 206 -10.34 15.34 7.66
C MET A 206 -10.12 13.86 7.37
N ALA A 207 -10.03 13.48 6.09
CA ALA A 207 -9.90 12.09 5.64
C ALA A 207 -8.73 11.31 6.28
N PRO A 208 -7.55 11.92 6.54
CA PRO A 208 -6.45 11.26 7.24
C PRO A 208 -6.84 10.57 8.55
N CYS A 209 -7.62 11.22 9.41
CA CYS A 209 -8.06 10.67 10.68
C CYS A 209 -8.85 9.38 10.46
N MET A 210 -9.95 9.45 9.71
CA MET A 210 -10.82 8.29 9.47
C MET A 210 -10.07 7.14 8.80
N ARG A 211 -9.32 7.42 7.72
CA ARG A 211 -8.61 6.38 6.97
C ARG A 211 -7.43 5.79 7.75
N LEU A 212 -6.67 6.60 8.50
CA LEU A 212 -5.56 6.10 9.30
C LEU A 212 -6.06 5.16 10.39
N TYR A 213 -7.10 5.53 11.13
CA TYR A 213 -7.65 4.67 12.18
C TYR A 213 -8.20 3.35 11.64
N ALA A 214 -8.92 3.38 10.51
CA ALA A 214 -9.39 2.18 9.83
C ALA A 214 -8.22 1.27 9.41
N PHE A 215 -7.15 1.87 8.87
CA PHE A 215 -5.92 1.17 8.51
C PHE A 215 -5.24 0.55 9.73
N LEU A 216 -5.11 1.29 10.84
CA LEU A 216 -4.48 0.80 12.06
C LEU A 216 -5.29 -0.33 12.68
N GLY A 217 -6.59 -0.12 12.93
CA GLY A 217 -7.49 -1.12 13.52
C GLY A 217 -7.47 -2.41 12.73
N THR A 218 -7.70 -2.34 11.41
CA THR A 218 -7.68 -3.51 10.51
C THR A 218 -6.33 -4.23 10.51
N THR A 219 -5.23 -3.47 10.47
CA THR A 219 -3.89 -4.07 10.46
C THR A 219 -3.56 -4.77 11.77
N LEU A 220 -3.91 -4.16 12.91
CA LEU A 220 -3.72 -4.75 14.23
C LEU A 220 -4.61 -6.00 14.40
N HIS A 221 -5.89 -5.91 14.05
CA HIS A 221 -6.82 -7.04 14.13
C HIS A 221 -6.31 -8.26 13.34
N ARG A 222 -5.78 -8.04 12.13
CA ARG A 222 -5.18 -9.12 11.31
C ARG A 222 -3.86 -9.66 11.88
N GLY A 223 -3.07 -8.81 12.53
CA GLY A 223 -1.76 -9.18 13.09
C GLY A 223 -1.81 -9.95 14.41
N LEU A 224 -2.90 -9.81 15.18
CA LEU A 224 -3.05 -10.47 16.48
C LEU A 224 -3.49 -11.94 16.33
N ARG A 225 -2.50 -12.84 16.36
CA ARG A 225 -2.72 -14.30 16.37
C ARG A 225 -3.52 -14.70 17.63
N GLY A 226 -4.78 -15.09 17.45
CA GLY A 226 -5.71 -15.43 18.55
C GLY A 226 -6.95 -14.53 18.64
N GLY A 227 -7.03 -13.50 17.80
CA GLY A 227 -8.13 -12.54 17.79
C GLY A 227 -7.97 -11.47 18.88
N VAL A 228 -8.91 -10.54 18.90
CA VAL A 228 -8.95 -9.42 19.86
C VAL A 228 -9.45 -9.85 21.25
N GLY A 229 -10.12 -11.01 21.34
CA GLY A 229 -10.72 -11.56 22.55
C GLY A 229 -9.79 -12.18 23.60
N GLY A 230 -8.51 -11.78 23.65
CA GLY A 230 -7.59 -12.15 24.73
C GLY A 230 -7.61 -11.17 25.91
N GLU A 231 -6.70 -11.33 26.88
CA GLU A 231 -6.47 -10.41 28.02
C GLU A 231 -5.98 -9.00 27.61
N ASN A 232 -6.10 -8.59 26.32
CA ASN A 232 -5.65 -7.28 25.88
C ASN A 232 -6.63 -6.20 26.39
N PRO A 233 -6.22 -5.31 27.30
CA PRO A 233 -7.10 -4.27 27.85
C PRO A 233 -7.59 -3.26 26.79
N TYR A 234 -7.00 -3.25 25.59
CA TYR A 234 -7.31 -2.35 24.49
C TYR A 234 -8.04 -3.04 23.32
N GLY A 235 -8.53 -4.26 23.52
CA GLY A 235 -9.17 -5.01 22.45
C GLY A 235 -10.37 -4.28 21.83
N GLU A 236 -11.22 -3.69 22.66
CA GLU A 236 -12.38 -2.91 22.24
C GLU A 236 -12.03 -1.78 21.25
N TRP A 237 -10.90 -1.08 21.46
CA TRP A 237 -10.40 -0.06 20.52
C TRP A 237 -10.06 -0.69 19.16
N ILE A 238 -9.40 -1.84 19.15
CA ILE A 238 -9.01 -2.55 17.92
C ILE A 238 -10.25 -3.04 17.16
N GLU A 239 -11.23 -3.59 17.88
CA GLU A 239 -12.51 -4.04 17.31
C GLU A 239 -13.27 -2.87 16.67
N THR A 240 -13.41 -1.74 17.36
CA THR A 240 -14.11 -0.56 16.84
C THR A 240 -13.51 -0.09 15.51
N TYR A 241 -12.19 0.18 15.47
CA TYR A 241 -11.56 0.72 14.27
C TYR A 241 -11.25 -0.33 13.19
N SER A 242 -11.41 -1.63 13.48
CA SER A 242 -11.38 -2.68 12.46
C SER A 242 -12.76 -3.07 11.93
N SER A 243 -13.82 -2.47 12.48
CA SER A 243 -15.19 -2.81 12.14
C SER A 243 -15.57 -2.37 10.71
N PRO A 244 -16.47 -3.12 10.04
CA PRO A 244 -17.03 -2.70 8.76
C PRO A 244 -17.78 -1.35 8.83
N ASP A 245 -18.37 -1.04 9.98
CA ASP A 245 -19.10 0.22 10.18
C ASP A 245 -18.15 1.42 10.15
N PHE A 246 -17.00 1.33 10.85
CA PHE A 246 -16.00 2.39 10.83
C PHE A 246 -15.35 2.54 9.46
N GLU A 247 -15.05 1.42 8.77
CA GLU A 247 -14.60 1.45 7.37
C GLU A 247 -15.61 2.16 6.45
N GLY A 248 -16.91 1.92 6.64
CA GLY A 248 -17.97 2.60 5.89
C GLY A 248 -17.99 4.12 6.08
N LEU A 249 -17.71 4.60 7.29
CA LEU A 249 -17.57 6.05 7.56
C LEU A 249 -16.35 6.64 6.85
N ALA A 250 -15.21 5.95 6.89
CA ALA A 250 -14.00 6.38 6.19
C ALA A 250 -14.23 6.44 4.67
N VAL A 251 -14.83 5.41 4.09
CA VAL A 251 -15.20 5.37 2.66
C VAL A 251 -16.17 6.50 2.30
N THR A 252 -17.17 6.78 3.14
CA THR A 252 -18.12 7.88 2.87
C THR A 252 -17.42 9.23 2.75
N LEU A 253 -16.45 9.52 3.63
CA LEU A 253 -15.68 10.76 3.56
C LEU A 253 -14.75 10.81 2.34
N GLU A 254 -14.17 9.67 1.96
CA GLU A 254 -13.36 9.56 0.75
C GLU A 254 -14.18 9.75 -0.54
N GLU A 255 -15.39 9.21 -0.60
CA GLU A 255 -16.31 9.44 -1.71
C GLU A 255 -16.71 10.91 -1.84
N LEU A 256 -16.96 11.59 -0.71
CA LEU A 256 -17.22 13.04 -0.69
C LEU A 256 -15.98 13.81 -1.16
N LEU A 257 -14.79 13.43 -0.70
CA LEU A 257 -13.52 14.01 -1.16
C LEU A 257 -13.36 13.88 -2.68
N ASP A 258 -13.56 12.68 -3.22
CA ASP A 258 -13.42 12.41 -4.65
C ASP A 258 -14.46 13.15 -5.49
N ARG A 259 -15.72 13.17 -5.04
CA ARG A 259 -16.81 13.90 -5.70
C ARG A 259 -16.49 15.40 -5.77
N TYR A 260 -16.25 16.04 -4.63
CA TYR A 260 -16.04 17.49 -4.62
C TYR A 260 -14.72 17.89 -5.24
N ALA A 261 -13.68 17.05 -5.18
CA ALA A 261 -12.45 17.32 -5.91
C ALA A 261 -12.70 17.34 -7.42
N ALA A 262 -13.52 16.43 -7.95
CA ALA A 262 -13.89 16.43 -9.36
C ALA A 262 -14.72 17.68 -9.74
N GLU A 263 -15.73 18.03 -8.93
CA GLU A 263 -16.59 19.20 -9.16
C GLU A 263 -15.83 20.53 -9.04
N GLU A 264 -14.89 20.63 -8.10
CA GLU A 264 -14.10 21.83 -7.83
C GLU A 264 -12.78 21.86 -8.63
N HIS A 265 -12.59 20.90 -9.53
CA HIS A 265 -11.38 20.69 -10.34
C HIS A 265 -10.09 20.69 -9.51
N ALA A 266 -10.15 20.16 -8.29
CA ALA A 266 -9.01 20.03 -7.41
C ALA A 266 -8.16 18.81 -7.80
N THR A 267 -6.85 19.00 -7.83
CA THR A 267 -5.88 18.00 -8.21
C THR A 267 -5.22 17.37 -6.99
N LEU A 268 -4.42 16.33 -7.21
CA LEU A 268 -3.57 15.74 -6.17
C LEU A 268 -2.62 16.78 -5.56
N GLN A 269 -2.14 17.73 -6.36
CA GLN A 269 -1.23 18.77 -5.90
C GLN A 269 -1.91 19.80 -4.99
N ASP A 270 -3.20 20.09 -5.25
CA ASP A 270 -4.00 21.00 -4.42
C ASP A 270 -4.34 20.40 -3.06
N LEU A 271 -4.61 19.09 -3.03
CA LEU A 271 -5.14 18.41 -1.85
C LEU A 271 -4.09 17.63 -1.04
N ALA A 272 -2.90 17.37 -1.61
CA ALA A 272 -1.81 16.74 -0.87
C ALA A 272 -1.35 17.56 0.35
N PRO A 273 -1.17 18.90 0.28
CA PRO A 273 -0.72 19.68 1.44
C PRO A 273 -1.61 19.57 2.69
N PRO A 274 -2.95 19.78 2.64
CA PRO A 274 -3.78 19.62 3.82
C PRO A 274 -3.82 18.17 4.31
N PHE A 275 -3.81 17.17 3.40
CA PHE A 275 -3.81 15.76 3.75
C PHE A 275 -2.52 15.34 4.48
N GLU A 276 -1.36 15.71 3.93
CA GLU A 276 -0.05 15.43 4.53
C GLU A 276 0.16 16.16 5.87
N THR A 277 -0.39 17.37 5.99
CA THR A 277 -0.38 18.14 7.26
C THR A 277 -1.15 17.40 8.34
N ALA A 278 -2.38 16.96 8.03
CA ALA A 278 -3.19 16.17 8.96
C ALA A 278 -2.52 14.82 9.32
N MET A 279 -1.97 14.08 8.34
CA MET A 279 -1.19 12.86 8.63
C MET A 279 0.01 13.10 9.54
N SER A 280 0.67 14.25 9.43
CA SER A 280 1.79 14.62 10.31
C SER A 280 1.31 14.98 11.71
N MET A 281 0.14 15.61 11.82
CA MET A 281 -0.52 15.93 13.09
C MET A 281 -1.01 14.67 13.82
N GLU A 282 -1.52 13.67 13.09
CA GLU A 282 -1.84 12.35 13.64
C GLU A 282 -0.62 11.70 14.30
N TYR A 283 0.52 11.70 13.61
CA TYR A 283 1.77 11.21 14.20
C TYR A 283 2.15 11.98 15.47
N ALA A 284 2.07 13.32 15.43
CA ALA A 284 2.36 14.17 16.58
C ALA A 284 1.36 13.94 17.74
N PHE A 285 0.11 13.62 17.43
CA PHE A 285 -0.92 13.28 18.40
C PHE A 285 -0.59 11.99 19.15
N PHE A 286 0.01 10.99 18.47
CA PHE A 286 0.53 9.81 19.15
C PHE A 286 1.83 10.09 19.93
N ASP A 287 2.70 10.96 19.41
CA ASP A 287 4.01 11.27 19.99
C ASP A 287 3.92 12.07 21.30
N GLN A 288 2.90 12.93 21.45
CA GLN A 288 2.70 13.72 22.68
C GLN A 288 2.27 12.87 23.90
N GLN A 289 1.89 11.61 23.70
CA GLN A 289 1.30 10.80 24.76
C GLN A 289 2.34 10.45 25.84
N PRO A 290 2.05 10.70 27.13
CA PRO A 290 3.06 10.63 28.18
C PRO A 290 3.40 9.19 28.58
N GLY A 291 4.60 8.98 29.12
CA GLY A 291 4.94 7.75 29.84
C GLY A 291 5.17 6.51 28.95
N ILE A 292 5.27 6.65 27.63
CA ILE A 292 5.57 5.53 26.75
C ILE A 292 7.06 5.19 26.84
N SER A 293 7.39 4.11 27.55
CA SER A 293 8.75 3.54 27.60
C SER A 293 8.91 2.31 26.71
N LEU A 294 7.95 2.08 25.80
CA LEU A 294 7.95 0.92 24.93
C LEU A 294 8.96 1.10 23.80
N THR A 295 9.88 0.15 23.68
CA THR A 295 10.74 0.04 22.50
C THR A 295 10.06 -0.88 21.51
N VAL A 296 9.75 -0.35 20.32
CA VAL A 296 9.26 -1.18 19.22
C VAL A 296 10.40 -2.11 18.79
N PRO A 297 10.21 -3.44 18.79
CA PRO A 297 11.26 -4.36 18.42
C PRO A 297 11.79 -4.02 17.03
N SER A 298 13.06 -3.61 16.94
CA SER A 298 13.71 -3.45 15.65
C SER A 298 14.09 -4.83 15.14
N VAL A 299 13.36 -5.32 14.15
CA VAL A 299 13.75 -6.52 13.43
C VAL A 299 14.85 -6.11 12.44
N SER A 300 16.07 -6.59 12.66
CA SER A 300 17.13 -6.49 11.64
C SER A 300 16.98 -7.70 10.72
N PRO A 301 16.49 -7.52 9.49
CA PRO A 301 16.26 -8.65 8.61
C PRO A 301 17.58 -9.32 8.28
N ARG A 302 17.64 -10.65 8.35
CA ARG A 302 18.82 -11.41 7.87
C ARG A 302 18.87 -11.44 6.35
N VAL A 303 17.71 -11.38 5.71
CA VAL A 303 17.50 -11.41 4.26
C VAL A 303 16.51 -10.30 3.94
N PHE A 304 16.86 -9.44 2.99
CA PHE A 304 15.98 -8.45 2.40
C PHE A 304 15.84 -8.79 0.92
N ALA A 305 14.72 -9.44 0.58
CA ALA A 305 14.37 -9.78 -0.79
C ALA A 305 13.37 -8.74 -1.33
N VAL A 306 13.65 -8.22 -2.51
CA VAL A 306 12.82 -7.17 -3.13
C VAL A 306 12.64 -7.45 -4.61
N ASP A 307 11.45 -7.20 -5.10
CA ASP A 307 11.16 -7.18 -6.53
C ASP A 307 11.86 -5.99 -7.22
N PHE A 308 12.26 -6.15 -8.47
CA PHE A 308 12.87 -5.06 -9.22
C PHE A 308 11.82 -4.15 -9.85
N ASP A 309 10.94 -4.73 -10.67
CA ASP A 309 10.04 -3.98 -11.54
C ASP A 309 8.89 -3.37 -10.76
N GLN A 310 8.67 -2.06 -10.90
CA GLN A 310 7.60 -1.30 -10.21
C GLN A 310 7.68 -1.31 -8.67
N THR A 311 8.68 -1.98 -8.10
CA THR A 311 9.01 -1.96 -6.68
C THR A 311 10.28 -1.16 -6.40
N LEU A 312 11.32 -1.32 -7.24
CA LEU A 312 12.50 -0.45 -7.24
C LEU A 312 12.46 0.58 -8.37
N THR A 313 11.81 0.26 -9.49
CA THR A 313 11.70 1.12 -10.68
C THR A 313 10.35 1.84 -10.76
N GLU A 314 10.30 2.98 -11.47
CA GLU A 314 9.04 3.70 -11.71
C GLU A 314 8.14 3.03 -12.76
N GLY A 315 8.70 2.14 -13.57
CA GLY A 315 8.00 1.49 -14.68
C GLY A 315 8.47 0.06 -14.94
N ASP A 316 7.75 -0.62 -15.84
CA ASP A 316 8.08 -1.97 -16.30
C ASP A 316 9.31 -1.95 -17.21
N THR A 317 10.36 -2.68 -16.83
CA THR A 317 11.61 -2.73 -17.59
C THR A 317 11.65 -3.83 -18.64
N SER A 318 10.67 -4.76 -18.65
CA SER A 318 10.53 -5.77 -19.71
C SER A 318 10.15 -5.12 -21.05
N ALA A 319 9.38 -4.03 -21.00
CA ALA A 319 9.05 -3.20 -22.16
C ALA A 319 10.29 -2.58 -22.82
N VAL A 320 11.27 -2.17 -22.01
CA VAL A 320 12.54 -1.59 -22.51
C VAL A 320 13.31 -2.61 -23.35
N ILE A 321 13.36 -3.87 -22.92
CA ILE A 321 14.06 -4.94 -23.65
C ILE A 321 13.32 -5.27 -24.95
N SER A 322 11.99 -5.36 -24.92
CA SER A 322 11.18 -5.59 -26.11
C SER A 322 11.31 -4.45 -27.13
N GLU A 323 11.33 -3.20 -26.67
CA GLU A 323 11.53 -2.04 -27.52
C GLU A 323 12.93 -2.02 -28.15
N LEU A 324 13.97 -2.34 -27.38
CA LEU A 324 15.32 -2.51 -27.92
C LEU A 324 15.36 -3.57 -29.02
N ALA A 325 14.75 -4.73 -28.80
CA ALA A 325 14.75 -5.83 -29.76
C ALA A 325 13.99 -5.46 -31.03
N THR A 326 12.85 -4.78 -30.87
CA THR A 326 12.07 -4.25 -31.99
C THR A 326 12.88 -3.22 -32.76
N ASN A 327 13.56 -2.29 -32.08
CA ASN A 327 14.34 -1.25 -32.72
C ASN A 327 15.58 -1.77 -33.48
N ALA A 328 16.09 -2.95 -33.09
CA ALA A 328 17.16 -3.64 -33.79
C ALA A 328 16.75 -4.27 -35.14
N LEU A 329 15.44 -4.36 -35.43
CA LEU A 329 14.95 -4.85 -36.72
C LEU A 329 15.29 -3.86 -37.86
N PRO A 330 15.61 -4.35 -39.08
CA PRO A 330 16.16 -3.51 -40.13
C PRO A 330 15.10 -2.62 -40.81
N THR A 331 13.85 -3.07 -40.94
CA THR A 331 12.81 -2.32 -41.65
C THR A 331 11.68 -1.82 -40.73
N GLN A 332 11.02 -0.71 -41.13
CA GLN A 332 9.87 -0.18 -40.39
C GLN A 332 8.66 -1.13 -40.41
N GLU A 333 8.50 -1.90 -41.48
CA GLU A 333 7.42 -2.88 -41.59
C GLU A 333 7.61 -4.04 -40.62
N GLU A 334 8.83 -4.59 -40.50
CA GLU A 334 9.14 -5.61 -39.48
C GLU A 334 8.96 -5.08 -38.06
N LYS A 335 9.33 -3.81 -37.80
CA LYS A 335 9.10 -3.15 -36.50
C LYS A 335 7.62 -3.08 -36.16
N LYS A 336 6.79 -2.67 -37.12
CA LYS A 336 5.35 -2.57 -36.96
C LYS A 336 4.74 -3.95 -36.68
N GLN A 337 5.05 -4.95 -37.49
CA GLN A 337 4.57 -6.32 -37.32
C GLN A 337 5.01 -6.92 -35.97
N ARG A 338 6.27 -6.68 -35.57
CA ARG A 338 6.80 -7.11 -34.27
C ARG A 338 6.01 -6.49 -33.11
N LYS A 339 5.73 -5.20 -33.19
CA LYS A 339 4.97 -4.48 -32.15
C LYS A 339 3.54 -4.99 -32.04
N GLU A 340 2.84 -5.16 -33.17
CA GLU A 340 1.48 -5.69 -33.21
C GLU A 340 1.42 -7.12 -32.61
N ALA A 341 2.35 -7.98 -33.00
CA ALA A 341 2.43 -9.34 -32.47
C ALA A 341 2.77 -9.37 -30.96
N TRP A 342 3.61 -8.44 -30.49
CA TRP A 342 3.93 -8.30 -29.07
C TRP A 342 2.73 -7.83 -28.26
N ASP A 343 1.99 -6.84 -28.77
CA ASP A 343 0.80 -6.29 -28.11
C ASP A 343 -0.32 -7.35 -28.01
N GLU A 344 -0.50 -8.17 -29.04
CA GLU A 344 -1.43 -9.31 -29.02
C GLU A 344 -1.01 -10.37 -28.00
N LEU A 345 0.28 -10.74 -27.98
CA LEU A 345 0.81 -11.72 -27.05
C LEU A 345 0.67 -11.25 -25.59
N ALA A 346 1.01 -9.99 -25.32
CA ALA A 346 0.87 -9.36 -24.01
C ALA A 346 -0.60 -9.37 -23.56
N SER A 347 -1.52 -8.95 -24.43
CA SER A 347 -2.96 -8.93 -24.14
C SER A 347 -3.50 -10.32 -23.81
N SER A 348 -3.08 -11.34 -24.56
CA SER A 348 -3.43 -12.74 -24.31
C SER A 348 -2.86 -13.25 -22.98
N PHE A 349 -1.62 -12.88 -22.65
CA PHE A 349 -1.00 -13.23 -21.37
C PHE A 349 -1.80 -12.70 -20.18
N TYR A 350 -2.20 -11.43 -20.17
CA TYR A 350 -2.98 -10.85 -19.05
C TYR A 350 -4.25 -11.61 -18.79
N LYS A 351 -5.02 -11.84 -19.84
CA LYS A 351 -6.29 -12.55 -19.71
C LYS A 351 -6.08 -13.95 -19.13
N ARG A 352 -5.13 -14.73 -19.68
CA ARG A 352 -4.85 -16.08 -19.16
C ARG A 352 -4.28 -16.06 -17.74
N TYR A 353 -3.49 -15.05 -17.40
CA TYR A 353 -2.94 -14.86 -16.06
C TYR A 353 -4.06 -14.59 -15.05
N GLU A 354 -4.96 -13.66 -15.35
CA GLU A 354 -6.12 -13.34 -14.51
C GLU A 354 -7.01 -14.57 -14.31
N ASP A 355 -7.32 -15.28 -15.39
CA ASP A 355 -8.10 -16.53 -15.35
C ASP A 355 -7.40 -17.58 -14.46
N LYS A 356 -6.08 -17.76 -14.62
CA LYS A 356 -5.29 -18.72 -13.84
C LYS A 356 -5.25 -18.35 -12.37
N VAL A 357 -4.93 -17.11 -12.03
CA VAL A 357 -4.90 -16.65 -10.63
C VAL A 357 -6.27 -16.79 -9.98
N SER A 358 -7.33 -16.35 -10.67
CA SER A 358 -8.71 -16.48 -10.17
C SER A 358 -9.10 -17.94 -9.95
N SER A 359 -8.61 -18.87 -10.78
CA SER A 359 -8.85 -20.31 -10.61
C SER A 359 -8.09 -20.94 -9.45
N LEU A 360 -6.97 -20.35 -9.02
CA LEU A 360 -6.12 -20.88 -7.95
C LEU A 360 -6.43 -20.28 -6.58
N LEU A 361 -7.03 -19.09 -6.55
CA LEU A 361 -7.37 -18.43 -5.30
C LEU A 361 -8.56 -19.10 -4.63
N PRO A 362 -8.51 -19.31 -3.30
CA PRO A 362 -9.64 -19.86 -2.57
C PRO A 362 -10.82 -18.88 -2.61
N THR A 363 -12.03 -19.42 -2.76
CA THR A 363 -13.28 -18.63 -2.74
C THR A 363 -13.65 -18.15 -1.34
N GLU A 364 -13.09 -18.79 -0.30
CA GLU A 364 -13.33 -18.47 1.10
C GLU A 364 -12.01 -18.16 1.82
N CYS A 365 -12.06 -17.24 2.79
CA CYS A 365 -10.90 -16.91 3.61
C CYS A 365 -10.66 -18.05 4.62
N HIS A 366 -9.49 -18.67 4.59
CA HIS A 366 -9.12 -19.68 5.58
C HIS A 366 -8.83 -19.01 6.93
N ALA A 367 -9.31 -19.62 8.02
CA ALA A 367 -9.09 -19.15 9.39
C ALA A 367 -7.60 -19.16 9.83
N SER A 368 -6.73 -19.84 9.08
CA SER A 368 -5.30 -19.88 9.34
C SER A 368 -4.48 -19.98 8.05
N PHE A 369 -3.22 -19.54 8.13
CA PHE A 369 -2.30 -19.61 7.00
C PHE A 369 -2.00 -21.06 6.61
N ASN A 370 -2.26 -21.41 5.34
CA ASN A 370 -2.00 -22.75 4.80
C ASN A 370 -0.72 -22.75 3.93
N PRO A 371 0.42 -23.21 4.46
CA PRO A 371 1.67 -23.23 3.70
C PRO A 371 1.66 -24.22 2.54
N SER A 372 0.80 -25.25 2.56
CA SER A 372 0.67 -26.18 1.43
C SER A 372 -0.06 -25.52 0.26
N ALA A 373 -1.19 -24.86 0.53
CA ALA A 373 -1.94 -24.14 -0.50
C ALA A 373 -1.08 -23.07 -1.17
N LEU A 374 -0.24 -22.36 -0.41
CA LEU A 374 0.70 -21.40 -0.98
C LEU A 374 1.74 -22.07 -1.89
N ARG A 375 2.28 -23.23 -1.50
CA ARG A 375 3.21 -24.00 -2.36
C ARG A 375 2.53 -24.49 -3.63
N ASP A 376 1.29 -24.97 -3.52
CA ASP A 376 0.52 -25.46 -4.66
C ASP A 376 0.21 -24.31 -5.64
N PHE A 377 -0.18 -23.14 -5.11
CA PHE A 377 -0.34 -21.91 -5.88
C PHE A 377 0.93 -21.56 -6.66
N PHE A 378 2.09 -21.49 -5.99
CA PHE A 378 3.35 -21.18 -6.66
C PHE A 378 3.78 -22.25 -7.67
N THR A 379 3.49 -23.51 -7.39
CA THR A 379 3.77 -24.62 -8.32
C THR A 379 2.96 -24.47 -9.60
N GLU A 380 1.67 -24.15 -9.49
CA GLU A 380 0.79 -23.94 -10.63
C GLU A 380 1.12 -22.66 -11.41
N MET A 381 1.45 -21.58 -10.71
CA MET A 381 1.91 -20.34 -11.34
C MET A 381 3.25 -20.54 -12.06
N SER A 382 4.18 -21.31 -11.50
CA SER A 382 5.45 -21.63 -12.16
C SER A 382 5.25 -22.38 -13.49
N LYS A 383 4.29 -23.32 -13.54
CA LYS A 383 3.93 -24.00 -14.80
C LYS A 383 3.37 -23.01 -15.82
N PHE A 384 2.43 -22.17 -15.38
CA PHE A 384 1.82 -21.14 -16.21
C PHE A 384 2.86 -20.16 -16.79
N ASP A 385 3.82 -19.72 -15.98
CA ASP A 385 4.88 -18.81 -16.40
C ASP A 385 5.75 -19.46 -17.47
N LYS A 386 6.20 -20.71 -17.26
CA LYS A 386 6.99 -21.46 -18.25
C LYS A 386 6.24 -21.63 -19.57
N GLU A 387 4.94 -21.92 -19.53
CA GLU A 387 4.11 -22.03 -20.73
C GLU A 387 3.94 -20.69 -21.44
N SER A 388 3.79 -19.62 -20.67
CA SER A 388 3.59 -18.26 -21.20
C SER A 388 4.83 -17.66 -21.84
N LEU A 389 6.03 -18.15 -21.51
CA LEU A 389 7.27 -17.73 -22.14
C LEU A 389 7.51 -18.40 -23.50
N LYS A 390 6.94 -19.58 -23.77
CA LYS A 390 7.19 -20.31 -25.03
C LYS A 390 6.90 -19.48 -26.29
N PRO A 391 5.76 -18.76 -26.41
CA PRO A 391 5.52 -17.93 -27.60
C PRO A 391 6.52 -16.78 -27.76
N VAL A 392 7.08 -16.27 -26.66
CA VAL A 392 8.13 -15.23 -26.70
C VAL A 392 9.41 -15.81 -27.30
N GLU A 393 9.79 -17.01 -26.86
CA GLU A 393 10.98 -17.73 -27.34
C GLU A 393 10.81 -18.21 -28.79
N ASP A 394 9.69 -18.86 -29.11
CA ASP A 394 9.35 -19.38 -30.44
C ASP A 394 9.26 -18.24 -31.47
N GLY A 395 8.66 -17.12 -31.07
CA GLY A 395 8.60 -15.91 -31.89
C GLY A 395 9.92 -15.13 -31.97
N LYS A 396 10.96 -15.55 -31.24
CA LYS A 396 12.27 -14.90 -31.16
C LYS A 396 12.18 -13.40 -30.89
N PHE A 397 11.23 -12.98 -30.07
CA PHE A 397 10.95 -11.56 -29.82
C PHE A 397 12.14 -10.80 -29.23
N LEU A 398 13.02 -11.50 -28.52
CA LEU A 398 14.17 -10.93 -27.82
C LEU A 398 15.51 -11.34 -28.44
N ALA A 399 15.52 -11.82 -29.69
CA ALA A 399 16.76 -12.20 -30.39
C ALA A 399 17.49 -10.99 -30.98
N GLY A 400 18.80 -11.11 -31.19
CA GLY A 400 19.63 -10.09 -31.85
C GLY A 400 20.13 -8.95 -30.96
N LEU A 401 19.87 -9.00 -29.65
CA LEU A 401 20.37 -8.03 -28.69
C LEU A 401 21.81 -8.33 -28.28
N THR A 402 22.65 -7.31 -28.13
CA THR A 402 23.99 -7.46 -27.55
C THR A 402 23.97 -7.12 -26.05
N PRO A 403 24.87 -7.69 -25.23
CA PRO A 403 25.01 -7.29 -23.83
C PRO A 403 25.29 -5.78 -23.66
N ALA A 404 26.00 -5.17 -24.63
CA ALA A 404 26.28 -3.74 -24.63
C ALA A 404 25.01 -2.90 -24.86
N ALA A 405 24.13 -3.31 -25.77
CA ALA A 405 22.85 -2.64 -25.99
C ALA A 405 21.95 -2.69 -24.75
N LEU A 406 21.93 -3.83 -24.06
CA LEU A 406 21.16 -4.01 -22.82
C LEU A 406 21.66 -3.09 -21.69
N ARG A 407 22.98 -3.00 -21.47
CA ARG A 407 23.54 -2.04 -20.50
C ARG A 407 23.29 -0.60 -20.91
N GLY A 408 23.41 -0.29 -22.21
CA GLY A 408 23.17 1.04 -22.76
C GLY A 408 21.75 1.57 -22.55
N ALA A 409 20.77 0.70 -22.23
CA ALA A 409 19.42 1.12 -21.89
C ALA A 409 19.20 1.41 -20.39
N ALA A 410 20.17 1.13 -19.51
CA ALA A 410 20.00 1.43 -18.09
C ALA A 410 19.62 2.90 -17.79
N PRO A 411 20.14 3.93 -18.51
CA PRO A 411 19.75 5.31 -18.27
C PRO A 411 18.28 5.63 -18.57
N SER A 412 17.54 4.78 -19.30
CA SER A 412 16.10 4.98 -19.53
C SER A 412 15.23 4.38 -18.42
N VAL A 413 15.83 3.70 -17.44
CA VAL A 413 15.13 3.10 -16.30
C VAL A 413 15.28 4.00 -15.07
N SER A 414 14.18 4.66 -14.69
CA SER A 414 14.11 5.44 -13.45
C SER A 414 13.85 4.57 -12.24
N LEU A 415 14.59 4.81 -11.15
CA LEU A 415 14.33 4.22 -9.84
C LEU A 415 13.37 5.11 -9.04
N LEU A 416 12.51 4.50 -8.23
CA LEU A 416 11.74 5.23 -7.23
C LEU A 416 12.69 5.92 -6.23
N ALA A 417 12.32 7.12 -5.77
CA ALA A 417 13.19 8.00 -4.98
C ALA A 417 13.79 7.36 -3.71
N SER A 418 13.11 6.37 -3.12
CA SER A 418 13.53 5.68 -1.89
C SER A 418 14.18 4.31 -2.12
N SER A 419 14.32 3.85 -3.35
CA SER A 419 14.82 2.50 -3.66
C SER A 419 16.25 2.28 -3.15
N LEU A 420 17.18 3.15 -3.57
CA LEU A 420 18.60 3.01 -3.20
C LEU A 420 18.86 3.25 -1.72
N SER A 421 18.15 4.20 -1.10
CA SER A 421 18.27 4.44 0.35
C SER A 421 17.74 3.26 1.16
N THR A 422 16.67 2.60 0.71
CA THR A 422 16.13 1.38 1.34
C THR A 422 17.12 0.22 1.25
N LEU A 423 17.71 -0.03 0.08
CA LEU A 423 18.73 -1.07 -0.08
C LEU A 423 19.97 -0.81 0.81
N ARG A 424 20.44 0.44 0.87
CA ARG A 424 21.54 0.84 1.76
C ARG A 424 21.19 0.67 3.22
N LEU A 425 19.96 1.00 3.63
CA LEU A 425 19.50 0.80 5.00
C LEU A 425 19.50 -0.69 5.35
N ALA A 426 18.91 -1.53 4.51
CA ALA A 426 18.91 -2.98 4.70
C ALA A 426 20.34 -3.55 4.82
N ALA A 427 21.25 -3.14 3.92
CA ALA A 427 22.65 -3.54 3.98
C ALA A 427 23.35 -3.07 5.27
N SER A 428 23.09 -1.83 5.73
CA SER A 428 23.67 -1.31 6.98
C SER A 428 23.16 -2.06 8.22
N LYS A 429 22.01 -2.74 8.12
CA LYS A 429 21.47 -3.66 9.14
C LYS A 429 21.98 -5.09 8.98
N SER A 430 23.02 -5.30 8.15
CA SER A 430 23.62 -6.61 7.86
C SER A 430 22.65 -7.61 7.20
N ALA A 431 21.63 -7.11 6.49
CA ALA A 431 20.75 -7.96 5.69
C ALA A 431 21.46 -8.40 4.41
N SER A 432 21.36 -9.68 4.05
CA SER A 432 21.66 -10.16 2.71
C SER A 432 20.64 -9.58 1.74
N LEU A 433 21.08 -8.83 0.72
CA LEU A 433 20.18 -8.25 -0.28
C LEU A 433 19.95 -9.23 -1.41
N HIS A 434 18.68 -9.48 -1.75
CA HIS A 434 18.29 -10.27 -2.91
C HIS A 434 17.35 -9.44 -3.77
N VAL A 435 17.73 -9.23 -5.02
CA VAL A 435 16.85 -8.64 -6.03
C VAL A 435 16.26 -9.77 -6.83
N VAL A 436 14.94 -9.87 -6.82
CA VAL A 436 14.17 -10.83 -7.60
C VAL A 436 13.53 -10.09 -8.75
N SER A 437 13.58 -10.63 -9.96
CA SER A 437 12.92 -10.00 -11.10
C SER A 437 12.52 -11.03 -12.14
N VAL A 438 11.41 -10.76 -12.82
CA VAL A 438 10.98 -11.48 -14.02
C VAL A 438 11.63 -10.93 -15.29
N ASN A 439 12.35 -9.81 -15.20
CA ASN A 439 13.09 -9.22 -16.32
C ASN A 439 14.17 -10.18 -16.82
N TRP A 440 14.29 -10.26 -18.15
CA TRP A 440 15.12 -11.21 -18.88
C TRP A 440 16.59 -10.77 -19.07
N SER A 441 17.03 -9.68 -18.45
CA SER A 441 18.38 -9.13 -18.59
C SER A 441 19.02 -8.79 -17.24
N LYS A 442 19.84 -9.72 -16.74
CA LYS A 442 20.70 -9.46 -15.58
C LYS A 442 21.68 -8.30 -15.82
N ASP A 443 22.12 -8.11 -17.05
CA ASP A 443 23.02 -7.00 -17.42
C ASP A 443 22.36 -5.63 -17.23
N LEU A 444 21.09 -5.49 -17.65
CA LEU A 444 20.31 -4.26 -17.47
C LEU A 444 20.12 -3.98 -15.97
N ILE A 445 19.63 -4.97 -15.22
CA ILE A 445 19.33 -4.82 -13.78
C ILE A 445 20.59 -4.40 -13.00
N ARG A 446 21.72 -5.05 -13.27
CA ARG A 446 23.00 -4.72 -12.59
C ARG A 446 23.50 -3.33 -12.94
N GLU A 447 23.32 -2.89 -14.19
CA GLU A 447 23.72 -1.56 -14.61
C GLU A 447 22.83 -0.48 -13.94
N VAL A 448 21.52 -0.69 -13.91
CA VAL A 448 20.56 0.19 -13.22
C VAL A 448 20.86 0.28 -11.71
N LEU A 449 21.21 -0.85 -11.10
CA LEU A 449 21.54 -0.94 -9.67
C LEU A 449 23.04 -0.84 -9.38
N SER A 450 23.85 -0.31 -10.30
CA SER A 450 25.32 -0.22 -10.17
C SER A 450 25.77 0.58 -8.95
N SER A 451 24.93 1.50 -8.47
CA SER A 451 25.17 2.33 -7.28
C SER A 451 24.59 1.75 -5.97
N SER A 452 24.06 0.52 -6.00
CA SER A 452 23.52 -0.17 -4.83
C SER A 452 24.60 -0.96 -4.06
N PRO A 453 24.37 -1.31 -2.77
CA PRO A 453 25.23 -2.27 -2.07
C PRO A 453 25.23 -3.64 -2.77
N PRO A 454 26.21 -4.52 -2.50
CA PRO A 454 26.23 -5.88 -3.05
C PRO A 454 24.91 -6.63 -2.82
N PHE A 455 24.38 -7.24 -3.87
CA PHE A 455 23.13 -8.01 -3.83
C PHE A 455 23.25 -9.30 -4.67
N GLU A 456 22.47 -10.30 -4.29
CA GLU A 456 22.23 -11.49 -5.11
C GLU A 456 21.08 -11.21 -6.08
N LEU A 457 21.24 -11.58 -7.36
CA LEU A 457 20.23 -11.35 -8.40
C LEU A 457 19.62 -12.67 -8.86
N ILE A 458 18.33 -12.81 -8.59
CA ILE A 458 17.50 -13.96 -9.01
C ILE A 458 16.59 -13.47 -10.13
N SER A 459 16.98 -13.78 -11.36
CA SER A 459 16.22 -13.38 -12.56
C SER A 459 16.54 -14.34 -13.71
N PRO A 460 15.60 -14.58 -14.64
CA PRO A 460 15.90 -15.27 -15.89
C PRO A 460 16.88 -14.46 -16.73
N SER A 461 17.53 -15.07 -17.71
CA SER A 461 18.48 -14.34 -18.56
C SER A 461 18.44 -14.80 -20.00
N LEU A 462 18.57 -13.85 -20.92
CA LEU A 462 18.77 -14.16 -22.34
C LEU A 462 19.98 -15.06 -22.53
N VAL A 463 19.82 -16.09 -23.35
CA VAL A 463 20.91 -16.96 -23.81
C VAL A 463 21.61 -16.28 -24.98
N PHE A 464 22.93 -16.10 -24.88
CA PHE A 464 23.75 -15.48 -25.91
C PHE A 464 24.58 -16.53 -26.66
N GLU A 465 24.59 -16.45 -28.00
CA GLU A 465 25.44 -17.23 -28.88
C GLU A 465 26.06 -16.28 -29.90
N GLY A 466 27.38 -16.36 -30.12
CA GLY A 466 28.06 -15.45 -31.06
C GLY A 466 27.99 -13.96 -30.68
N GLY A 467 27.80 -13.63 -29.40
CA GLY A 467 27.74 -12.25 -28.90
C GLY A 467 26.37 -11.57 -29.02
N VAL A 468 25.35 -12.27 -29.51
CA VAL A 468 23.97 -11.78 -29.63
C VAL A 468 22.99 -12.75 -28.94
N SER A 469 21.85 -12.23 -28.48
CA SER A 469 20.81 -13.03 -27.86
C SER A 469 20.14 -13.96 -28.89
N THR A 470 19.88 -15.20 -28.48
CA THR A 470 19.18 -16.21 -29.29
C THR A 470 17.66 -16.02 -29.27
N GLY A 471 17.15 -15.22 -28.33
CA GLY A 471 15.73 -15.10 -28.01
C GLY A 471 15.22 -16.13 -26.98
N ARG A 472 16.04 -17.12 -26.60
CA ARG A 472 15.75 -18.08 -25.53
C ARG A 472 16.15 -17.54 -24.16
N LEU A 473 15.49 -18.04 -23.12
CA LEU A 473 15.72 -17.70 -21.73
C LEU A 473 16.36 -18.88 -20.98
N ALA A 474 17.41 -18.60 -20.22
CA ALA A 474 17.97 -19.53 -19.24
C ALA A 474 17.21 -19.39 -17.91
N GLU A 475 16.91 -20.53 -17.25
CA GLU A 475 16.29 -20.53 -15.93
C GLU A 475 17.16 -19.77 -14.92
N GLY A 476 16.53 -18.89 -14.14
CA GLY A 476 17.14 -18.09 -13.09
C GLY A 476 17.38 -18.90 -11.81
N GLY A 477 18.21 -19.95 -11.87
CA GLY A 477 18.66 -20.66 -10.68
C GLY A 477 19.95 -20.05 -10.11
N PRO A 478 20.16 -20.05 -8.79
CA PRO A 478 21.52 -19.93 -8.25
C PRO A 478 22.34 -21.09 -8.83
N SER A 479 23.50 -20.77 -9.39
CA SER A 479 24.51 -21.76 -9.73
C SER A 479 24.98 -22.44 -8.44
N GLY A 480 24.31 -23.51 -8.02
CA GLY A 480 24.56 -24.23 -6.78
C GLY A 480 23.37 -24.16 -5.85
N GLY A 481 22.70 -25.30 -5.66
CA GLY A 481 21.61 -25.41 -4.69
C GLY A 481 22.09 -25.08 -3.28
N ARG A 482 21.29 -24.28 -2.57
CA ARG A 482 21.23 -24.21 -1.11
C ARG A 482 19.89 -23.67 -0.66
#